data_AF-A0A7C7FY18-F1
#
_entry.id   AF-A0A7C7FY18-F1
#
_cell.length_a   1.000
_cell.length_b   1.000
_cell.length_c   1.000
_cell.angle_alpha   90.00
_cell.angle_beta   90.00
_cell.angle_gamma   90.00
#
_symmetry.space_group_name_H-M   'P 1'
#
loop_
_entity.id
_entity.type
_entity.pdbx_description
1 polymer ?
#
loop_
_entity_poly.entity_id
_entity_poly.type
_entity_poly.pdbx_seq_one_letter_code
_entity_poly.pdbx_strand_id
1 'polypeptide(L)'
;MVNTGELEHYLNARSASKGDIVTIVGEGEIAEIPQKNDEVRKGLNIPVQIKDRKLIWSPGKMALRPIQATWGLESKNWVGKKGRIDFIKTQAFGETKEILILEPMK
;
A
#
# COMPACT_ATOMS: atom_id res chain seq x y z
N MET A 1 21.20 6.77 12.22
CA MET A 1 21.02 5.31 12.05
C MET A 1 19.54 5.10 11.77
N VAL A 2 19.15 4.48 10.66
CA VAL A 2 17.72 4.27 10.34
C VAL A 2 17.23 3.05 11.13
N ASN A 3 16.18 3.22 11.93
CA ASN A 3 15.59 2.10 12.67
C ASN A 3 14.69 1.30 11.71
N THR A 4 15.14 0.11 11.31
CA THR A 4 14.36 -0.75 10.41
C THR A 4 13.14 -1.38 11.07
N GLY A 5 13.00 -1.30 12.40
CA GLY A 5 11.81 -1.76 13.13
C GLY A 5 10.54 -0.98 12.78
N GLU A 6 10.67 0.27 12.31
CA GLU A 6 9.52 1.05 11.86
C GLU A 6 8.81 0.42 10.63
N LEU A 7 9.53 -0.40 9.85
CA LEU A 7 8.96 -1.11 8.70
C LEU A 7 7.99 -2.22 9.10
N GLU A 8 7.97 -2.65 10.36
CA GLU A 8 7.01 -3.65 10.87
C GLU A 8 5.58 -3.11 10.93
N HIS A 9 5.41 -1.78 10.98
CA HIS A 9 4.11 -1.13 10.93
C HIS A 9 3.55 -0.99 9.52
N TYR A 10 4.33 -1.33 8.48
CA TYR A 10 3.91 -1.19 7.09
C TYR A 10 3.53 -2.52 6.45
N LEU A 11 2.50 -2.48 5.62
CA LEU A 11 2.10 -3.61 4.77
C LEU A 11 3.14 -3.78 3.64
N ASN A 12 3.88 -4.88 3.71
CA ASN A 12 4.92 -5.27 2.77
C ASN A 12 4.92 -6.79 2.52
N ALA A 13 5.78 -7.27 1.61
CA ALA A 13 5.89 -8.67 1.22
C ALA A 13 6.27 -9.64 2.35
N ARG A 14 6.82 -9.15 3.48
CA ARG A 14 7.09 -9.98 4.67
C ARG A 14 5.88 -10.10 5.59
N SER A 15 5.03 -9.07 5.61
CA SER A 15 3.83 -9.02 6.46
C SER A 15 2.61 -9.69 5.84
N ALA A 16 2.65 -10.04 4.56
CA ALA A 16 1.50 -10.48 3.79
C ALA A 16 1.84 -11.59 2.81
N SER A 17 0.86 -12.47 2.57
CA SER A 17 0.92 -13.53 1.57
C SER A 17 -0.07 -13.27 0.44
N LYS A 18 0.22 -13.81 -0.75
CA LYS A 18 -0.73 -13.77 -1.87
C LYS A 18 -2.03 -14.43 -1.45
N GLY A 19 -3.15 -13.77 -1.71
CA GLY A 19 -4.47 -14.24 -1.32
C GLY A 19 -4.95 -13.77 0.06
N ASP A 20 -4.08 -13.18 0.89
CA ASP A 20 -4.52 -12.58 2.15
C ASP A 20 -5.57 -11.48 1.89
N ILE A 21 -6.58 -11.41 2.77
CA ILE A 21 -7.61 -10.38 2.71
C ILE A 21 -7.21 -9.20 3.59
N VAL A 22 -7.27 -8.02 3.01
CA VAL A 22 -6.99 -6.75 3.66
C VAL A 22 -8.26 -5.93 3.69
N THR A 23 -8.57 -5.34 4.84
CA THR A 23 -9.65 -4.37 4.99
C THR A 23 -9.06 -2.99 5.15
N ILE A 24 -9.56 -2.00 4.41
CA ILE A 24 -9.18 -0.59 4.63
C ILE A 24 -9.98 -0.10 5.84
N VAL A 25 -9.30 0.36 6.88
CA VAL A 25 -9.94 0.67 8.18
C VAL A 25 -10.05 2.17 8.46
N GLY A 26 -9.49 3.01 7.59
CA GLY A 26 -9.57 4.46 7.71
C GLY A 26 -9.20 5.16 6.41
N GLU A 27 -9.42 6.47 6.39
CA GLU A 27 -9.09 7.33 5.26
C GLU A 27 -7.58 7.40 5.05
N GLY A 28 -7.17 7.58 3.79
CA GLY A 28 -5.76 7.73 3.45
C GLY A 28 -5.26 9.15 3.74
N GLU A 29 -4.06 9.26 4.29
CA GLU A 29 -3.39 10.53 4.59
C GLU A 29 -2.19 10.74 3.67
N ILE A 30 -1.94 12.00 3.30
CA ILE A 30 -0.74 12.36 2.54
C ILE A 30 0.43 12.48 3.51
N ALA A 31 1.46 11.68 3.28
CA ALA A 31 2.71 11.73 4.01
C ALA A 31 3.83 12.36 3.17
N GLU A 32 4.69 13.13 3.83
CA GLU A 32 5.88 13.71 3.22
C GLU A 32 7.06 12.74 3.37
N ILE A 33 7.68 12.40 2.25
CA ILE A 33 8.79 11.44 2.16
C ILE A 33 10.03 12.21 1.70
N PRO A 34 10.96 12.55 2.60
CA PRO A 34 12.18 13.25 2.25
C PRO A 34 13.05 12.38 1.31
N GLN A 35 13.60 13.01 0.28
CA GLN A 35 14.54 12.41 -0.67
C GLN A 35 15.97 12.85 -0.35
N LYS A 36 16.95 12.19 -0.97
CA LYS A 36 18.39 12.46 -0.74
C LYS A 36 18.88 13.83 -1.27
N ASN A 37 18.08 14.49 -2.10
CA ASN A 37 18.36 15.77 -2.76
C ASN A 37 17.57 16.94 -2.13
N ASP A 38 17.17 16.82 -0.86
CA ASP A 38 16.29 17.77 -0.15
C ASP A 38 14.91 17.98 -0.79
N GLU A 39 14.53 17.18 -1.79
CA GLU A 39 13.18 17.17 -2.33
C GLU A 39 12.24 16.39 -1.42
N VAL A 40 11.00 16.86 -1.31
CA VAL A 40 9.94 16.18 -0.58
C VAL A 40 8.98 15.54 -1.57
N ARG A 41 8.86 14.21 -1.51
CA ARG A 41 7.87 13.48 -2.28
C ARG A 41 6.62 13.25 -1.44
N LYS A 42 5.44 13.49 -2.00
CA LYS A 42 4.17 13.11 -1.38
C LYS A 42 3.87 11.63 -1.62
N GLY A 43 3.62 10.90 -0.53
CA GLY A 43 3.11 9.53 -0.52
C GLY A 43 1.70 9.48 0.04
N LEU A 44 0.97 8.40 -0.23
CA LEU A 44 -0.33 8.14 0.37
C LEU A 44 -0.18 7.01 1.38
N ASN A 45 -0.58 7.22 2.62
CA ASN A 45 -0.60 6.24 3.68
C ASN A 45 -2.05 5.84 3.96
N ILE A 46 -2.36 4.56 3.80
CA ILE A 46 -3.72 4.02 3.98
C ILE A 46 -3.69 3.07 5.17
N PRO A 47 -4.41 3.35 6.26
CA PRO A 47 -4.52 2.42 7.37
C PRO A 47 -5.34 1.20 6.95
N VAL A 48 -4.74 0.02 7.11
CA VAL A 48 -5.32 -1.25 6.72
C VAL A 48 -5.25 -2.26 7.86
N GLN A 49 -6.14 -3.24 7.83
CA GLN A 49 -6.13 -4.39 8.72
C GLN A 49 -5.98 -5.67 7.90
N ILE A 50 -5.00 -6.48 8.28
CA ILE A 50 -4.73 -7.79 7.71
C ILE A 50 -4.62 -8.79 8.86
N LYS A 51 -5.45 -9.85 8.84
CA LYS A 51 -5.59 -10.77 9.98
C LYS A 51 -5.89 -9.94 11.24
N ASP A 52 -5.14 -10.11 12.32
CA ASP A 52 -5.31 -9.38 13.59
C ASP A 52 -4.39 -8.16 13.74
N ARG A 53 -3.71 -7.75 12.66
CA ARG A 53 -2.74 -6.63 12.69
C ARG A 53 -3.25 -5.42 11.92
N LYS A 54 -3.09 -4.24 12.53
CA LYS A 54 -3.28 -2.95 11.87
C LYS A 54 -1.93 -2.47 11.35
N LEU A 55 -1.87 -2.16 10.06
CA LEU A 55 -0.66 -1.74 9.35
C LEU A 55 -0.98 -0.52 8.49
N ILE A 56 0.07 0.16 8.02
CA ILE A 56 -0.01 1.23 7.03
C ILE A 56 0.36 0.66 5.67
N TRP A 57 -0.53 0.79 4.70
CA TRP A 57 -0.21 0.50 3.31
C TRP A 57 0.13 1.79 2.58
N SER A 58 1.35 1.88 2.04
CA SER A 58 1.83 3.06 1.31
C SER A 58 2.04 2.75 -0.17
N PRO A 59 0.96 2.56 -0.96
CA PRO A 59 1.07 2.12 -2.33
C PRO A 59 1.65 3.18 -3.27
N GLY A 60 2.44 2.71 -4.23
CA GLY A 60 2.78 3.50 -5.41
C GLY A 60 1.61 3.63 -6.38
N LYS A 61 1.73 4.54 -7.35
CA LYS A 61 0.71 4.83 -8.37
C LYS A 61 0.18 3.58 -9.10
N MET A 62 1.05 2.59 -9.37
CA MET A 62 0.62 1.35 -10.03
C MET A 62 -0.30 0.49 -9.15
N ALA A 63 0.02 0.38 -7.86
CA ALA A 63 -0.77 -0.39 -6.90
C ALA A 63 -2.12 0.27 -6.57
N LEU A 64 -2.24 1.59 -6.78
CA LEU A 64 -3.50 2.33 -6.61
C LEU A 64 -4.49 2.15 -7.77
N ARG A 65 -4.04 1.75 -8.97
CA ARG A 65 -4.93 1.69 -10.15
C ARG A 65 -6.15 0.79 -9.96
N PRO A 66 -6.03 -0.45 -9.45
CA PRO A 66 -7.20 -1.33 -9.32
C PRO A 66 -8.24 -0.78 -8.35
N ILE A 67 -7.80 -0.27 -7.20
CA ILE A 67 -8.69 0.30 -6.19
C ILE A 67 -9.35 1.59 -6.69
N GLN A 68 -8.62 2.44 -7.40
CA GLN A 68 -9.17 3.68 -7.96
C GLN A 68 -10.20 3.41 -9.06
N ALA A 69 -9.95 2.40 -9.89
CA ALA A 69 -10.88 1.98 -10.93
C ALA A 69 -12.19 1.41 -10.34
N THR A 70 -12.16 0.86 -9.13
CA THR A 70 -13.31 0.16 -8.53
C THR A 70 -14.06 1.00 -7.50
N TRP A 71 -13.35 1.74 -6.66
CA TRP A 71 -13.91 2.49 -5.54
C TRP A 71 -13.78 4.02 -5.70
N GLY A 72 -13.25 4.49 -6.83
CA GLY A 72 -13.06 5.91 -7.12
C GLY A 72 -11.75 6.48 -6.57
N LEU A 73 -11.51 7.77 -6.82
CA LEU A 73 -10.25 8.45 -6.47
C LEU A 73 -10.19 8.88 -5.01
N GLU A 74 -11.34 9.04 -4.36
CA GLU A 74 -11.47 9.57 -3.01
C GLU A 74 -11.29 8.46 -1.96
N SER A 75 -10.25 8.57 -1.13
CA SER A 75 -9.89 7.49 -0.20
C SER A 75 -10.93 7.23 0.90
N LYS A 76 -11.74 8.24 1.25
CA LYS A 76 -12.92 8.09 2.12
C LYS A 76 -13.91 7.02 1.64
N ASN A 77 -14.01 6.81 0.33
CA ASN A 77 -14.92 5.81 -0.25
C ASN A 77 -14.39 4.37 -0.11
N TRP A 78 -13.13 4.22 0.28
CA TRP A 78 -12.46 2.93 0.39
C TRP A 78 -12.61 2.34 1.79
N VAL A 79 -12.99 3.14 2.79
CA VAL A 79 -13.14 2.71 4.18
C VAL A 79 -14.17 1.58 4.28
N GLY A 80 -13.79 0.50 4.95
CA GLY A 80 -14.58 -0.73 5.09
C GLY A 80 -14.52 -1.66 3.88
N LYS A 81 -13.93 -1.24 2.75
CA LYS A 81 -13.76 -2.11 1.57
C LYS A 81 -12.65 -3.12 1.81
N LYS A 82 -12.79 -4.27 1.14
CA LYS A 82 -11.86 -5.39 1.24
C LYS A 82 -11.18 -5.64 -0.10
N GLY A 83 -9.90 -5.92 -0.05
CA GLY A 83 -9.10 -6.31 -1.20
C GLY A 83 -8.30 -7.56 -0.90
N ARG A 84 -8.03 -8.35 -1.94
CA ARG A 84 -7.12 -9.48 -1.87
C ARG A 84 -5.72 -9.04 -2.26
N ILE A 85 -4.72 -9.48 -1.53
CA ILE A 85 -3.33 -9.21 -1.89
C ILE A 85 -2.92 -10.02 -3.11
N ASP A 86 -2.33 -9.33 -4.08
CA ASP A 86 -1.55 -9.95 -5.14
C ASP A 86 -0.19 -9.27 -5.30
N PHE A 87 0.74 -9.98 -5.94
CA PHE A 87 2.09 -9.52 -6.20
C PHE A 87 2.32 -9.50 -7.70
N ILE A 88 2.54 -8.31 -8.25
CA ILE A 88 2.87 -8.13 -9.66
C ILE A 88 4.38 -7.95 -9.80
N LYS A 89 4.96 -8.63 -10.78
CA LYS A 89 6.36 -8.43 -11.16
C LYS A 89 6.42 -7.34 -12.23
N THR A 90 7.26 -6.35 -12.03
CA THR A 90 7.52 -5.30 -13.00
C THR A 90 9.02 -5.18 -13.26
N GLN A 91 9.40 -4.89 -14.50
CA GLN A 91 10.78 -4.52 -14.81
C GLN A 91 10.95 -3.01 -14.63
N ALA A 92 11.90 -2.61 -13.80
CA ALA A 92 12.29 -1.22 -13.64
C ALA A 92 13.81 -1.13 -13.61
N PHE A 93 14.39 -0.33 -14.52
CA PHE A 93 15.84 -0.12 -14.62
C PHE A 93 16.65 -1.42 -14.77
N GLY A 94 16.14 -2.39 -15.53
CA GLY A 94 16.79 -3.70 -15.74
C GLY A 94 16.61 -4.70 -14.60
N GLU A 95 16.00 -4.29 -13.47
CA GLU A 95 15.71 -5.15 -12.34
C GLU A 95 14.23 -5.57 -12.32
N THR A 96 13.97 -6.81 -11.90
CA THR A 96 12.60 -7.26 -11.63
C THR A 96 12.23 -6.86 -10.19
N LYS A 97 11.25 -5.98 -10.06
CA LYS A 97 10.68 -5.57 -8.77
C LYS A 97 9.31 -6.20 -8.58
N GLU A 98 9.07 -6.68 -7.38
CA GLU A 98 7.76 -7.17 -6.97
C GLU A 98 6.99 -6.05 -6.27
N ILE A 99 5.76 -5.82 -6.70
CA ILE A 99 4.89 -4.79 -6.16
C ILE A 99 3.66 -5.47 -5.56
N LEU A 100 3.39 -5.19 -4.29
CA LEU A 100 2.16 -5.57 -3.62
C LEU A 100 1.01 -4.69 -4.10
N ILE A 101 -0.06 -5.32 -4.58
CA ILE A 101 -1.30 -4.65 -4.97
C ILE A 101 -2.48 -5.20 -4.17
N LEU A 102 -3.52 -4.39 -4.03
CA LEU A 102 -4.82 -4.85 -3.55
C LEU A 102 -5.75 -4.99 -4.75
N GLU A 103 -6.21 -6.21 -5.00
CA GLU A 103 -7.29 -6.50 -5.93
C GLU A 103 -8.63 -6.30 -5.22
N PRO A 104 -9.46 -5.32 -5.65
CA PRO A 104 -10.76 -5.07 -5.04
C PRO A 104 -11.67 -6.30 -5.10
N MET A 105 -12.30 -6.62 -3.97
CA MET A 105 -13.38 -7.59 -3.94
C MET A 105 -14.70 -6.88 -4.27
N LYS A 106 -15.54 -7.53 -5.08
CA LYS A 106 -16.90 -7.07 -5.38
C LYS A 106 -17.83 -7.26 -4.19
#